data_AF-A0A1F9B9Z6-F1
#
_entry.id   AF-A0A1F9B9Z6-F1
#
_cell.length_a   1.000
_cell.length_b   1.000
_cell.length_c   1.000
_cell.angle_alpha   90.00
_cell.angle_beta   90.00
_cell.angle_gamma   90.00
#
_symmetry.space_group_name_H-M   'P 1'
#
loop_
_entity.id
_entity.type
_entity.pdbx_description
1 polymer ?
#
loop_
_entity_poly.entity_id
_entity_poly.type
_entity_poly.pdbx_seq_one_letter_code
_entity_poly.pdbx_strand_id
1 'polypeptide(L)'
;MGEAKRRGNMKTEQINLKIPLSSLNKRKCKCGGESFVPAIHLYEVSAIVSPNGKAGVIFGETGFRCLDCGEPADMKPKEDAPVQGPAAPEKSNLIILGDKGGTKQ
;
A
#
# COMPACT_ATOMS: atom_id res chain seq x y z
N MET A 1 15.23 -42.16 -21.59
CA MET A 1 13.98 -41.84 -20.87
C MET A 1 14.35 -41.08 -19.60
N GLY A 2 13.83 -39.88 -19.34
CA GLY A 2 14.02 -39.28 -18.00
C GLY A 2 13.70 -37.79 -17.79
N GLU A 3 14.10 -36.88 -18.68
CA GLU A 3 14.25 -35.48 -18.24
C GLU A 3 13.39 -34.43 -18.97
N ALA A 4 12.80 -34.74 -20.13
CA ALA A 4 12.02 -33.76 -20.89
C ALA A 4 10.57 -33.56 -20.38
N LYS A 5 10.08 -34.36 -19.42
CA LYS A 5 8.66 -34.41 -19.02
C LYS A 5 8.31 -33.65 -17.72
N ARG A 6 9.21 -32.82 -17.19
CA ARG A 6 8.97 -32.04 -15.95
C ARG A 6 8.64 -30.56 -16.17
N ARG A 7 8.59 -30.07 -17.42
CA ARG A 7 8.13 -28.71 -17.73
C ARG A 7 6.60 -28.67 -17.84
N GLY A 8 5.93 -29.12 -16.78
CA GLY A 8 4.50 -28.98 -16.62
C GLY A 8 4.17 -27.50 -16.42
N ASN A 9 3.67 -26.88 -17.49
CA ASN A 9 2.75 -25.74 -17.53
C ASN A 9 2.52 -25.02 -16.19
N MET A 10 3.46 -24.16 -15.78
CA MET A 10 3.26 -23.23 -14.67
C MET A 10 2.37 -22.08 -15.18
N LYS A 11 1.05 -22.33 -15.22
CA LYS A 11 0.07 -21.28 -15.45
C LYS A 11 0.23 -20.27 -14.30
N THR A 12 0.79 -19.12 -14.60
CA THR A 12 0.82 -17.99 -13.67
C THR A 12 -0.61 -17.54 -13.51
N GLU A 13 -1.29 -18.03 -12.46
CA GLU A 13 -2.60 -17.51 -12.09
C GLU A 13 -2.41 -16.03 -11.76
N GLN A 14 -2.96 -15.15 -12.60
CA GLN A 14 -2.96 -13.72 -12.32
C GLN A 14 -3.82 -13.49 -11.09
N ILE A 15 -3.16 -13.29 -9.95
CA ILE A 15 -3.83 -12.98 -8.69
C ILE A 15 -4.42 -11.58 -8.84
N ASN A 16 -5.73 -11.52 -9.11
CA ASN A 16 -6.46 -10.26 -9.22
C ASN A 16 -6.86 -9.79 -7.81
N LEU A 17 -5.90 -9.23 -7.08
CA LEU A 17 -6.11 -8.70 -5.73
C LEU A 17 -6.95 -7.41 -5.80
N LYS A 18 -8.26 -7.55 -5.61
CA LYS A 18 -9.15 -6.41 -5.35
C LYS A 18 -9.04 -6.00 -3.89
N ILE A 19 -8.12 -5.10 -3.57
CA ILE A 19 -7.96 -4.55 -2.23
C ILE A 19 -8.84 -3.30 -2.10
N PRO A 20 -9.86 -3.29 -1.22
CA PRO A 20 -10.68 -2.11 -1.02
C PRO A 20 -9.85 -0.98 -0.38
N LEU A 21 -10.06 0.27 -0.79
CA LEU A 21 -9.32 1.41 -0.23
C LEU A 21 -9.54 1.57 1.28
N SER A 22 -10.69 1.12 1.79
CA SER A 22 -11.01 1.11 3.22
C SER A 22 -10.15 0.16 4.06
N SER A 23 -9.51 -0.85 3.44
CA SER A 23 -8.57 -1.73 4.15
C SER A 23 -7.14 -1.20 4.18
N LEU A 24 -6.90 -0.04 3.57
CA LEU A 24 -5.58 0.60 3.57
C LEU A 24 -5.46 1.57 4.75
N ASN A 25 -4.26 1.65 5.32
CA ASN A 25 -3.96 2.64 6.34
C ASN A 25 -3.98 4.04 5.73
N LYS A 26 -4.79 4.92 6.31
CA LYS A 26 -4.73 6.35 5.96
C LYS A 26 -3.40 6.93 6.43
N ARG A 27 -2.85 7.84 5.62
CA ARG A 27 -1.66 8.60 6.00
C ARG A 27 -2.04 9.57 7.12
N LYS A 28 -1.27 9.52 8.21
CA LYS A 28 -1.36 10.47 9.32
C LYS A 28 -0.22 11.46 9.25
N CYS A 29 -0.53 12.74 9.41
CA CYS A 29 0.45 13.78 9.64
C CYS A 29 1.05 13.62 11.04
N LYS A 30 2.22 14.23 11.29
CA LYS A 30 2.86 14.25 12.61
C LYS A 30 1.96 14.88 13.69
N CYS A 31 1.10 15.81 13.28
CA CYS A 31 0.10 16.44 14.16
C CYS A 31 -1.17 15.61 14.38
N GLY A 32 -1.29 14.42 13.78
CA GLY A 32 -2.44 13.52 13.92
C GLY A 32 -3.52 13.66 12.85
N GLY A 33 -3.50 14.73 12.05
CA GLY A 33 -4.43 14.94 10.94
C GLY A 33 -4.35 13.90 9.83
N GLU A 34 -5.48 13.61 9.18
CA GLU A 34 -5.60 12.64 8.08
C GLU A 34 -5.94 13.28 6.73
N SER A 35 -6.25 14.59 6.73
CA SER A 35 -6.64 15.34 5.53
C SER A 35 -5.46 16.15 4.99
N PHE A 36 -5.28 16.10 3.67
CA PHE A 36 -4.20 16.78 2.97
C PHE A 36 -4.75 17.51 1.76
N VAL A 37 -4.18 18.68 1.46
CA VAL A 37 -4.54 19.50 0.30
C VAL A 37 -3.30 19.74 -0.57
N PRO A 38 -3.45 19.84 -1.90
CA PRO A 38 -2.36 20.25 -2.77
C PRO A 38 -1.85 21.64 -2.38
N ALA A 39 -0.53 21.78 -2.33
CA ALA A 39 0.15 23.05 -2.15
C ALA A 39 0.79 23.47 -3.48
N ILE A 40 0.51 24.71 -3.88
CA ILE A 40 1.00 25.33 -5.10
C ILE A 40 1.75 26.61 -4.76
N HIS A 41 2.85 26.86 -5.46
CA HIS A 41 3.48 28.17 -5.52
C HIS A 41 2.92 28.96 -6.70
N LEU A 42 2.71 30.26 -6.48
CA LEU A 42 2.31 31.20 -7.50
C LEU A 42 3.50 32.12 -7.76
N TYR A 43 4.02 32.09 -8.99
CA TYR A 43 5.12 32.93 -9.42
C TYR A 43 4.58 34.06 -10.28
N GLU A 44 4.79 35.29 -9.84
CA GLU A 44 4.54 36.46 -10.67
C GLU A 44 5.64 36.57 -11.72
N VAL A 45 5.24 36.70 -12.99
CA VAL A 45 6.15 36.84 -14.11
C VAL A 45 5.87 38.12 -14.87
N SER A 46 6.93 38.81 -15.27
CA SER A 46 6.82 40.01 -16.09
C SER A 46 6.56 39.65 -17.56
N ALA A 47 6.10 40.62 -18.34
CA ALA A 47 5.90 40.48 -19.79
C ALA A 47 7.17 40.04 -20.54
N ILE A 48 8.36 40.36 -20.01
CA ILE A 48 9.65 40.06 -20.64
C ILE A 48 9.97 38.56 -20.60
N VAL A 49 9.60 37.88 -19.50
CA VAL A 49 9.94 36.47 -19.26
C VAL A 49 8.77 35.53 -19.57
N SER A 50 7.58 36.08 -19.83
CA SER A 50 6.39 35.30 -20.15
C SER A 50 6.38 34.85 -21.61
N PRO A 51 6.04 33.57 -21.92
CA PRO A 51 5.99 33.06 -23.30
C PRO A 51 5.01 33.79 -24.21
N ASN A 52 4.00 34.45 -23.63
CA ASN A 52 2.95 35.17 -24.37
C ASN A 52 3.16 36.69 -24.41
N GLY A 53 4.30 37.19 -23.89
CA GLY A 53 4.61 38.61 -23.87
C GLY A 53 3.75 39.46 -22.92
N LYS A 54 2.99 38.85 -22.01
CA LYS A 54 2.15 39.53 -21.01
C LYS A 54 2.53 39.11 -19.59
N ALA A 55 2.48 40.06 -18.66
CA ALA A 55 2.64 39.76 -17.24
C ALA A 55 1.53 38.83 -16.76
N GLY A 56 1.83 37.98 -15.77
CA GLY A 56 0.88 37.00 -15.28
C GLY A 56 1.40 36.17 -14.12
N VAL A 57 0.71 35.07 -13.86
CA VAL A 57 1.02 34.14 -12.77
C VAL A 57 1.22 32.74 -13.35
N ILE A 58 2.30 32.07 -12.93
CA ILE A 58 2.58 30.67 -13.26
C ILE A 58 2.46 29.82 -11.99
N PHE A 59 1.85 28.64 -12.12
CA PHE A 59 1.69 27.67 -11.03
C PHE A 59 2.90 26.72 -10.98
N GLY A 60 3.50 26.58 -9.81
CA GLY A 60 4.49 25.53 -9.53
C GLY A 60 3.97 24.55 -8.48
N GLU A 61 4.09 23.26 -8.74
CA GLU A 61 3.68 22.23 -7.78
C GLU A 61 4.71 22.05 -6.66
N THR A 62 4.23 21.91 -5.41
CA THR A 62 5.10 21.66 -4.24
C THR A 62 4.75 20.39 -3.46
N GLY A 63 3.64 19.74 -3.82
CA GLY A 63 3.17 18.52 -3.19
C GLY A 63 1.92 18.74 -2.35
N PHE A 64 1.78 18.00 -1.25
CA PHE A 64 0.62 18.08 -0.36
C PHE A 64 1.01 18.64 1.00
N ARG A 65 0.10 19.37 1.63
CA ARG A 65 0.23 19.83 3.03
C ARG A 65 -0.94 19.32 3.86
N CYS A 66 -0.67 19.05 5.13
CA CYS A 66 -1.71 18.68 6.07
C CYS A 66 -2.68 19.87 6.24
N LEU A 67 -3.98 19.59 6.13
CA LEU A 67 -5.02 20.61 6.26
C LEU A 67 -5.03 21.21 7.68
N ASP A 68 -4.72 20.40 8.70
CA ASP A 68 -4.84 20.79 10.10
C ASP A 68 -3.65 21.61 10.61
N CYS A 69 -2.42 21.26 10.21
CA CYS A 69 -1.20 21.90 10.73
C CYS A 69 -0.26 22.50 9.67
N GLY A 70 -0.58 22.39 8.38
CA GLY A 70 0.20 22.99 7.29
C GLY A 70 1.54 22.33 6.97
N GLU A 71 1.98 21.36 7.78
CA GLU A 71 3.20 20.58 7.56
C GLU A 71 3.17 19.86 6.19
N PRO A 72 4.30 19.79 5.46
CA PRO A 72 4.38 19.08 4.20
C PRO A 72 4.23 17.57 4.40
N ALA A 73 3.50 16.94 3.48
CA ALA A 73 3.36 15.49 3.45
C ALA A 73 4.54 14.86 2.70
N ASP A 74 5.21 13.91 3.34
CA ASP A 74 6.11 13.01 2.62
C ASP A 74 5.26 12.07 1.74
N MET A 75 5.50 12.06 0.43
CA MET A 75 4.78 11.20 -0.50
C MET A 75 5.37 9.80 -0.58
N LYS A 76 6.60 9.58 -0.10
CA LYS A 76 7.22 8.26 -0.11
C LYS A 76 6.40 7.30 0.76
N PRO A 77 6.13 6.07 0.30
CA PRO A 77 5.60 5.03 1.17
C PRO A 77 6.51 4.93 2.40
N LYS A 78 5.92 4.90 3.59
CA LYS A 78 6.69 4.49 4.76
C LYS A 78 6.87 2.98 4.60
N GLU A 79 8.10 2.49 4.67
CA GLU A 79 8.32 1.04 4.71
C GLU A 79 7.47 0.49 5.84
N ASP A 80 6.56 -0.42 5.50
CA ASP A 80 5.77 -1.10 6.51
C ASP A 80 6.75 -1.85 7.41
N ALA A 81 6.77 -1.51 8.71
CA ALA A 81 7.25 -2.46 9.69
C ALA A 81 6.51 -3.77 9.41
N PRO A 82 7.20 -4.93 9.38
CA PRO A 82 6.59 -6.18 8.96
C PRO A 82 5.28 -6.36 9.73
N VAL A 83 4.18 -6.31 9.00
CA VAL A 83 2.87 -6.60 9.55
C VAL A 83 2.99 -8.03 10.05
N GLN A 84 2.98 -8.22 11.37
CA GLN A 84 2.72 -9.51 11.96
C GLN A 84 1.38 -9.93 11.36
N GLY A 85 1.43 -10.82 10.36
CA GLY A 85 0.23 -11.38 9.78
C GLY A 85 -0.66 -11.92 10.89
N PRO A 86 -1.98 -12.03 10.65
CA PRO A 86 -2.88 -12.62 11.64
C PRO A 86 -2.23 -13.92 12.15
N ALA A 87 -2.10 -14.03 13.48
CA ALA A 87 -1.49 -15.18 14.12
C ALA A 87 -2.02 -16.44 13.44
N ALA A 88 -1.12 -17.25 12.88
CA ALA A 88 -1.50 -18.55 12.33
C ALA A 88 -2.35 -19.25 13.39
N PRO A 89 -3.52 -19.82 13.04
CA PRO A 89 -4.34 -20.51 14.02
C PRO A 89 -3.45 -21.53 14.73
N GLU A 90 -3.40 -21.41 16.05
CA GLU A 90 -2.69 -22.31 16.94
C GLU A 90 -3.04 -23.74 16.53
N LYS A 91 -2.03 -24.58 16.30
CA LYS A 91 -2.25 -25.96 15.87
C LYS A 91 -3.07 -26.66 16.96
N SER A 92 -4.39 -26.75 16.76
CA SER A 92 -5.24 -27.61 17.57
C SER A 92 -4.69 -29.03 17.44
N ASN A 93 -4.13 -29.55 18.53
CA ASN A 93 -3.77 -30.95 18.64
C ASN A 93 -5.02 -31.77 18.33
N LEU A 94 -5.00 -32.45 17.19
CA LEU A 94 -6.02 -33.40 16.80
C LEU A 94 -5.95 -34.57 17.79
N ILE A 95 -6.79 -34.53 18.82
CA ILE A 95 -7.00 -35.67 19.73
C ILE A 95 -7.74 -36.73 18.91
N ILE A 96 -7.02 -37.75 18.44
CA ILE A 96 -7.63 -38.94 17.85
C ILE A 96 -8.25 -39.74 19.00
N LEU A 97 -9.55 -39.56 19.19
CA LEU A 97 -10.39 -40.38 20.06
C LEU A 97 -10.65 -41.72 19.36
N GLY A 98 -9.93 -42.75 19.82
CA GLY A 98 -10.44 -44.11 20.08
C GLY A 98 -10.86 -44.99 18.91
N ASP A 99 -10.17 -46.12 18.76
CA ASP A 99 -10.85 -47.39 18.47
C ASP A 99 -10.31 -48.47 19.41
N LYS A 100 -11.13 -48.84 20.40
CA LYS A 100 -10.93 -49.99 21.27
C LYS A 100 -11.47 -51.21 20.52
N GLY A 101 -10.60 -52.17 20.22
CA GLY A 101 -11.02 -53.45 19.66
C GLY A 101 -9.99 -54.55 19.88
N GLY A 102 -9.77 -54.93 21.14
CA GLY A 102 -9.04 -56.15 21.47
C GLY A 102 -9.96 -57.35 21.42
N THR A 103 -9.57 -58.39 20.69
CA THR A 103 -10.13 -59.73 20.82
C THR A 103 -8.98 -60.73 20.92
N LYS A 104 -8.81 -61.28 22.12
CA LYS A 104 -8.12 -62.56 22.34
C LYS A 104 -9.13 -63.68 22.11
N GLN A 105 -8.73 -64.68 21.33
CA GLN A 105 -8.72 -66.10 21.74
C GLN A 105 -7.84 -66.88 20.77
#